data_AF-A0A0M0K070-F1
#
_entry.id   AF-A0A0M0K070-F1
#
_cell.length_a   1.000
_cell.length_b   1.000
_cell.length_c   1.000
_cell.angle_alpha   90.00
_cell.angle_beta   90.00
_cell.angle_gamma   90.00
#
_symmetry.space_group_name_H-M   'P 1'
#
loop_
_entity.id
_entity.type
_entity.pdbx_description
1 polymer ?
#
loop_
_entity_poly.entity_id
_entity_poly.type
_entity_poly.pdbx_seq_one_letter_code
_entity_poly.pdbx_strand_id
1 'polypeptide(L)'
;MSAIVALAASVQAFQAPVMRSRPISMTYENELGVIAPTGFFDPLGLSTDIDEDTFAQYRTAELKHGRVAQLCVLGYVVPEFYRFPGEIAPGVAFADIPNGVAAINAIPSLGWLQMVFLIGAVDYWGVLGDFSIGKPQLDEEELERRKLCELQHGRIAMLASLELLRHDSQNFVSPGFDGLDKLITGLPFLYN
;
A
#
# COMPACT_ATOMS: atom_id res chain seq x y z
N MET A 1 -27.50 55.59 34.86
CA MET A 1 -27.57 55.21 33.43
C MET A 1 -26.39 55.88 32.76
N SER A 2 -25.24 55.22 32.77
CA SER A 2 -23.95 55.77 32.35
C SER A 2 -23.43 54.94 31.18
N ALA A 3 -23.07 55.64 30.10
CA ALA A 3 -22.54 55.11 28.87
C ALA A 3 -21.18 54.43 29.06
N ILE A 4 -20.97 53.28 28.42
CA ILE A 4 -19.64 52.78 28.09
C ILE A 4 -19.63 52.43 26.59
N VAL A 5 -18.75 53.15 25.91
CA VAL A 5 -18.50 53.22 24.48
C VAL A 5 -17.56 52.10 24.04
N ALA A 6 -17.69 51.75 22.77
CA ALA A 6 -16.99 50.72 22.00
C ALA A 6 -15.46 50.64 22.19
N LEU A 7 -14.92 49.42 22.06
CA LEU A 7 -13.57 49.19 21.54
C LEU A 7 -13.53 47.84 20.77
N ALA A 8 -13.96 47.87 19.51
CA ALA A 8 -13.62 46.82 18.55
C ALA A 8 -12.19 47.08 18.07
N ALA A 9 -11.21 46.40 18.66
CA ALA A 9 -9.82 46.43 18.18
C ALA A 9 -9.63 45.27 17.18
N SER A 10 -9.47 45.62 15.91
CA SER A 10 -9.05 44.70 14.86
C SER A 10 -7.62 44.24 15.10
N VAL A 11 -7.42 42.92 15.26
CA VAL A 11 -6.10 42.30 15.23
C VAL A 11 -5.69 42.15 13.77
N GLN A 12 -4.87 43.06 13.27
CA GLN A 12 -4.16 42.85 12.00
C GLN A 12 -3.03 41.85 12.27
N ALA A 13 -3.13 40.66 11.68
CA ALA A 13 -2.12 39.63 11.74
C ALA A 13 -0.82 40.09 11.07
N PHE A 14 0.30 39.93 11.78
CA PHE A 14 1.64 40.14 11.25
C PHE A 14 1.95 39.06 10.20
N GLN A 15 2.05 39.44 8.93
CA GLN A 15 2.54 38.54 7.88
C GLN A 15 4.06 38.64 7.78
N ALA A 16 4.75 37.55 8.13
CA ALA A 16 6.18 37.42 7.89
C ALA A 16 6.45 37.24 6.37
N PRO A 17 7.55 37.79 5.83
CA PRO A 17 7.91 37.56 4.45
C PRO A 17 8.25 36.08 4.25
N VAL A 18 7.47 35.39 3.42
CA VAL A 18 7.80 34.04 2.95
C VAL A 18 9.02 34.16 2.04
N MET A 19 10.18 33.87 2.61
CA MET A 19 11.43 33.73 1.87
C MET A 19 11.30 32.47 1.02
N ARG A 20 10.94 32.63 -0.27
CA ARG A 20 11.00 31.54 -1.24
C ARG A 20 12.45 31.13 -1.42
N SER A 21 12.87 30.05 -0.75
CA SER A 21 14.03 29.28 -1.16
C SER A 21 13.78 28.82 -2.60
N ARG A 22 14.74 29.07 -3.49
CA ARG A 22 14.75 28.39 -4.79
C ARG A 22 15.02 26.91 -4.50
N PRO A 23 14.19 25.96 -4.97
CA PRO A 23 14.59 24.57 -4.87
C PRO A 23 15.87 24.40 -5.68
N ILE A 24 16.92 23.94 -5.01
CA ILE A 24 18.05 23.32 -5.68
C ILE A 24 17.42 22.17 -6.46
N SER A 25 17.66 22.08 -7.78
CA SER A 25 17.24 20.91 -8.55
C SER A 25 18.07 19.73 -8.06
N MET A 26 17.63 19.10 -6.96
CA MET A 26 18.18 17.85 -6.47
C MET A 26 17.72 16.78 -7.44
N THR A 27 18.59 16.46 -8.40
CA THR A 27 18.33 15.38 -9.33
C THR A 27 18.45 14.07 -8.55
N TYR A 28 17.32 13.42 -8.25
CA TYR A 28 17.21 12.18 -7.45
C TYR A 28 17.75 10.92 -8.17
N GLU A 29 18.74 11.10 -9.05
CA GLU A 29 19.30 10.08 -9.93
C GLU A 29 20.11 9.01 -9.18
N ASN A 30 20.58 9.30 -7.96
CA ASN A 30 21.35 8.36 -7.14
C ASN A 30 20.54 7.79 -5.96
N GLU A 31 19.22 7.99 -5.94
CA GLU A 31 18.36 7.50 -4.87
C GLU A 31 18.04 6.00 -4.98
N LEU A 32 17.76 5.38 -3.84
CA LEU A 32 17.52 3.94 -3.70
C LEU A 32 16.28 3.45 -4.49
N GLY A 33 16.44 3.03 -5.74
CA GLY A 33 15.32 2.51 -6.57
C GLY A 33 15.39 2.93 -8.02
N VAL A 34 16.41 3.71 -8.37
CA VAL A 34 16.93 3.86 -9.73
C VAL A 34 17.60 2.55 -10.13
N ILE A 35 17.08 1.90 -11.18
CA ILE A 35 17.56 0.59 -11.64
C ILE A 35 17.67 0.60 -13.16
N ALA A 36 18.64 -0.15 -13.71
CA ALA A 36 18.64 -0.46 -15.13
C ALA A 36 17.47 -1.42 -15.46
N PRO A 37 16.79 -1.32 -16.62
CA PRO A 37 17.08 -0.50 -17.81
C PRO A 37 16.43 0.89 -17.84
N THR A 38 15.51 1.20 -16.91
CA THR A 38 14.73 2.45 -16.95
C THR A 38 15.46 3.65 -16.37
N GLY A 39 16.51 3.43 -15.56
CA GLY A 39 17.21 4.49 -14.86
C GLY A 39 16.25 5.28 -13.96
N PHE A 40 16.41 6.60 -13.94
CA PHE A 40 15.50 7.50 -13.26
C PHE A 40 14.21 7.65 -14.06
N PHE A 41 13.12 7.05 -13.57
CA PHE A 41 11.83 7.00 -14.25
C PHE A 41 10.84 7.99 -13.64
N ASP A 42 10.80 9.21 -14.19
CA ASP A 42 9.79 10.23 -13.91
C ASP A 42 9.29 10.90 -15.20
N PRO A 43 8.37 10.27 -15.96
CA PRO A 43 7.86 10.85 -17.20
C PRO A 43 6.90 12.03 -16.97
N LEU A 44 6.36 12.19 -15.76
CA LEU A 44 5.38 13.23 -15.41
C LEU A 44 6.01 14.43 -14.71
N GLY A 45 7.32 14.41 -14.46
CA GLY A 45 8.03 15.49 -13.77
C GLY A 45 7.62 15.65 -12.31
N LEU A 46 7.07 14.61 -11.68
CA LEU A 46 6.58 14.60 -10.31
C LEU A 46 7.70 14.75 -9.27
N SER A 47 8.97 14.71 -9.64
CA SER A 47 10.08 15.03 -8.74
C SER A 47 10.73 16.39 -9.03
N THR A 48 10.23 17.13 -10.03
CA THR A 48 10.82 18.41 -10.44
C THR A 48 10.27 19.53 -9.54
N ASP A 49 11.15 20.34 -8.95
CA ASP A 49 10.82 21.48 -8.07
C ASP A 49 10.04 21.14 -6.79
N ILE A 50 10.28 19.95 -6.22
CA ILE A 50 9.63 19.49 -4.98
C ILE A 50 10.59 19.54 -3.79
N ASP A 51 10.02 19.77 -2.60
CA ASP A 51 10.72 19.75 -1.33
C ASP A 51 11.14 18.33 -0.91
N GLU A 52 12.27 18.20 -0.21
CA GLU A 52 12.84 16.90 0.20
C GLU A 52 11.84 16.10 1.05
N ASP A 53 11.12 16.77 1.95
CA ASP A 53 10.08 16.17 2.79
C ASP A 53 8.94 15.56 1.96
N THR A 54 8.59 16.19 0.84
CA THR A 54 7.52 15.70 -0.04
C THR A 54 8.00 14.50 -0.85
N PHE A 55 9.26 14.48 -1.29
CA PHE A 55 9.86 13.30 -1.92
C PHE A 55 9.92 12.11 -0.95
N ALA A 56 10.30 12.35 0.31
CA ALA A 56 10.31 11.32 1.35
C ALA A 56 8.91 10.75 1.62
N GLN A 57 7.86 11.59 1.56
CA GLN A 57 6.47 11.14 1.66
C GLN A 57 6.07 10.26 0.47
N TYR A 58 6.43 10.64 -0.77
CA TYR A 58 6.16 9.81 -1.95
C TYR A 58 6.88 8.47 -1.90
N ARG A 59 8.13 8.46 -1.45
CA ARG A 59 8.88 7.21 -1.23
C ARG A 59 8.20 6.32 -0.18
N THR A 60 7.77 6.92 0.92
CA THR A 60 7.07 6.18 1.99
C THR A 60 5.74 5.64 1.49
N ALA A 61 5.00 6.41 0.68
CA ALA A 61 3.78 5.97 0.05
C ALA A 61 4.03 4.80 -0.92
N GLU A 62 5.04 4.89 -1.79
CA GLU A 62 5.46 3.80 -2.69
C GLU A 62 5.72 2.51 -1.89
N LEU A 63 6.47 2.60 -0.79
CA LEU A 63 6.80 1.45 0.04
C LEU A 63 5.56 0.85 0.74
N LYS A 64 4.67 1.70 1.29
CA LYS A 64 3.42 1.23 1.92
C LYS A 64 2.52 0.51 0.91
N HIS A 65 2.33 1.07 -0.29
CA HIS A 65 1.54 0.42 -1.34
C HIS A 65 2.21 -0.88 -1.82
N GLY A 66 3.54 -0.92 -1.91
CA GLY A 66 4.28 -2.10 -2.34
C GLY A 66 4.11 -3.27 -1.38
N ARG A 67 4.23 -3.01 -0.07
CA ARG A 67 4.02 -4.02 0.98
C ARG A 67 2.58 -4.54 1.00
N VAL A 68 1.60 -3.65 0.89
CA VAL A 68 0.18 -4.06 0.81
C VAL A 68 -0.08 -4.88 -0.45
N ALA A 69 0.51 -4.52 -1.59
CA ALA A 69 0.37 -5.28 -2.82
C ALA A 69 1.02 -6.67 -2.74
N GLN A 70 2.19 -6.79 -2.10
CA GLN A 70 2.83 -8.09 -1.86
C GLN A 70 1.96 -9.00 -1.00
N LEU A 71 1.37 -8.47 0.08
CA LEU A 71 0.42 -9.21 0.92
C LEU A 71 -0.86 -9.56 0.16
N CYS A 72 -1.33 -8.69 -0.73
CA CYS A 72 -2.48 -8.95 -1.59
C CYS A 72 -2.22 -10.17 -2.49
N VAL A 73 -1.10 -10.19 -3.23
CA VAL A 73 -0.74 -11.32 -4.09
C VAL A 73 -0.66 -12.63 -3.30
N LEU A 74 0.01 -12.63 -2.14
CA LEU A 74 0.04 -13.80 -1.26
C LEU A 74 -1.36 -14.19 -0.76
N GLY A 75 -2.20 -13.21 -0.44
CA GLY A 75 -3.58 -13.41 -0.01
C GLY A 75 -4.49 -14.01 -1.08
N TYR A 76 -4.19 -13.80 -2.37
CA TYR A 76 -4.89 -14.47 -3.46
C TYR A 76 -4.40 -15.91 -3.66
N VAL A 77 -3.10 -16.15 -3.52
CA VAL A 77 -2.46 -17.45 -3.82
C VAL A 77 -2.59 -18.46 -2.68
N VAL A 78 -2.39 -18.05 -1.42
CA VAL A 78 -2.37 -18.98 -0.27
C VAL A 78 -3.70 -19.71 -0.04
N PRO A 79 -4.88 -19.06 -0.11
CA PRO A 79 -6.17 -19.73 0.08
C PRO A 79 -6.50 -20.79 -0.99
N GLU A 80 -5.78 -20.81 -2.11
CA GLU A 80 -5.89 -21.84 -3.14
C GLU A 80 -5.24 -23.16 -2.69
N PHE A 81 -4.09 -23.07 -2.00
CA PHE A 81 -3.36 -24.24 -1.53
C PHE A 81 -3.82 -24.73 -0.17
N TYR A 82 -4.18 -23.81 0.73
CA TYR A 82 -4.47 -24.15 2.11
C TYR A 82 -5.56 -23.26 2.70
N ARG A 83 -6.56 -23.91 3.29
CA ARG A 83 -7.59 -23.26 4.11
C ARG A 83 -7.44 -23.68 5.55
N PHE A 84 -7.60 -22.73 6.46
CA PHE A 84 -7.55 -23.02 7.89
C PHE A 84 -8.73 -23.92 8.31
N PRO A 85 -8.49 -24.93 9.16
CA PRO A 85 -9.58 -25.71 9.73
C PRO A 85 -10.32 -24.88 10.79
N GLY A 86 -11.64 -24.75 10.68
CA GLY A 86 -12.48 -24.07 11.65
C GLY A 86 -13.64 -23.27 11.04
N GLU A 87 -14.24 -22.42 11.86
CA GLU A 87 -15.32 -21.51 11.48
C GLU A 87 -14.88 -20.05 11.70
N ILE A 88 -15.19 -19.16 10.74
CA ILE A 88 -15.00 -17.71 10.88
C ILE A 88 -16.00 -17.12 11.86
N ALA A 89 -17.23 -17.60 11.76
CA ALA A 89 -18.38 -17.18 12.56
C ALA A 89 -19.25 -18.41 12.79
N PRO A 90 -20.12 -18.40 13.82
CA PRO A 90 -20.98 -19.55 14.11
C PRO A 90 -21.75 -19.98 12.85
N GLY A 91 -21.43 -21.16 12.31
CA GLY A 91 -22.06 -21.71 11.11
C GLY A 91 -21.48 -21.26 9.75
N VAL A 92 -20.34 -20.57 9.72
CA VAL A 92 -19.60 -20.26 8.47
C VAL A 92 -18.20 -20.85 8.54
N ALA A 93 -17.99 -21.99 7.88
CA ALA A 93 -16.70 -22.65 7.82
C ALA A 93 -15.74 -21.89 6.88
N PHE A 94 -14.45 -21.92 7.17
CA PHE A 94 -13.43 -21.36 6.27
C PHE A 94 -13.43 -22.04 4.89
N ALA A 95 -13.88 -23.30 4.82
CA ALA A 95 -13.98 -24.07 3.58
C ALA A 95 -15.01 -23.52 2.59
N ASP A 96 -16.08 -22.88 3.09
CA ASP A 96 -17.21 -22.42 2.26
C ASP A 96 -16.98 -21.03 1.67
N ILE A 97 -15.83 -20.41 1.97
CA ILE A 97 -15.51 -19.06 1.52
C ILE A 97 -14.95 -19.14 0.09
N PRO A 98 -15.61 -18.47 -0.87
CA PRO A 98 -15.09 -18.39 -2.23
C PRO A 98 -13.79 -17.57 -2.24
N ASN A 99 -12.88 -17.86 -3.17
CA ASN A 99 -11.65 -17.10 -3.30
C ASN A 99 -11.88 -15.75 -4.00
N GLY A 100 -10.97 -14.81 -3.79
CA GLY A 100 -10.96 -13.50 -4.46
C GLY A 100 -11.99 -12.48 -3.96
N VAL A 101 -12.46 -11.64 -4.87
CA VAL A 101 -13.44 -10.56 -4.67
C VAL A 101 -14.76 -11.12 -4.14
N ALA A 102 -15.13 -12.36 -4.50
CA ALA A 102 -16.31 -13.01 -3.94
C ALA A 102 -16.19 -13.25 -2.42
N ALA A 103 -14.97 -13.42 -1.89
CA ALA A 103 -14.72 -13.58 -0.46
C ALA A 103 -15.16 -12.34 0.34
N ILE A 104 -15.09 -11.15 -0.27
CA ILE A 104 -15.38 -9.88 0.39
C ILE A 104 -16.82 -9.84 0.91
N ASN A 105 -17.75 -10.40 0.12
CA ASN A 105 -19.17 -10.45 0.46
C ASN A 105 -19.52 -11.60 1.42
N ALA A 106 -18.69 -12.65 1.48
CA ALA A 106 -18.91 -13.80 2.35
C ALA A 106 -18.51 -13.54 3.81
N ILE A 107 -17.60 -12.60 4.04
CA ILE A 107 -17.12 -12.26 5.39
C ILE A 107 -18.17 -11.40 6.12
N PRO A 108 -18.56 -11.75 7.36
CA PRO A 108 -19.51 -10.97 8.14
C PRO A 108 -18.96 -9.57 8.43
N SER A 109 -19.84 -8.57 8.46
CA SER A 109 -19.50 -7.15 8.66
C SER A 109 -18.74 -6.89 9.97
N LEU A 110 -18.99 -7.67 11.02
CA LEU A 110 -18.26 -7.57 12.28
C LEU A 110 -16.78 -7.95 12.13
N GLY A 111 -16.47 -8.94 11.29
CA GLY A 111 -15.08 -9.32 10.98
C GLY A 111 -14.34 -8.21 10.25
N TRP A 112 -15.00 -7.54 9.30
CA TRP A 112 -14.46 -6.36 8.63
C TRP A 112 -14.14 -5.22 9.61
N LEU A 113 -15.05 -4.94 10.55
CA LEU A 113 -14.83 -3.93 11.57
C LEU A 113 -13.60 -4.26 12.42
N GLN A 114 -13.46 -5.51 12.88
CA GLN A 114 -12.30 -5.95 13.66
C GLN A 114 -10.98 -5.81 12.89
N MET A 115 -10.94 -6.19 11.61
CA MET A 115 -9.76 -6.07 10.76
C MET A 115 -9.37 -4.62 10.53
N VAL A 116 -10.32 -3.77 10.14
CA VAL A 116 -10.06 -2.34 9.90
C VAL A 116 -9.66 -1.63 11.20
N PHE A 117 -10.30 -1.95 12.32
CA PHE A 117 -9.95 -1.41 13.62
C PHE A 117 -8.53 -1.81 14.04
N LEU A 118 -8.15 -3.07 13.86
CA LEU A 118 -6.81 -3.55 14.19
C LEU A 118 -5.75 -2.89 13.31
N ILE A 119 -5.97 -2.86 11.99
CA ILE A 119 -5.05 -2.22 11.04
C ILE A 119 -4.92 -0.72 11.35
N GLY A 120 -6.05 -0.05 11.61
CA GLY A 120 -6.07 1.37 11.97
C GLY A 120 -5.36 1.65 13.28
N ALA A 121 -5.56 0.81 14.31
CA ALA A 121 -4.85 0.93 15.58
C ALA A 121 -3.33 0.73 15.40
N VAL A 122 -2.93 -0.23 14.58
CA VAL A 122 -1.52 -0.52 14.26
C VAL A 122 -0.86 0.64 13.53
N ASP A 123 -1.48 1.20 12.48
CA ASP A 123 -0.91 2.31 11.71
C ASP A 123 -0.92 3.61 12.54
N TYR A 124 -1.94 3.81 13.40
CA TYR A 124 -2.01 4.97 14.29
C TYR A 124 -0.98 4.94 15.41
N TRP A 125 -0.76 3.78 16.04
CA TRP A 125 0.21 3.65 17.15
C TRP A 125 1.63 3.33 16.67
N GLY A 126 1.83 3.05 15.38
CA GLY A 126 3.12 2.74 14.79
C GLY A 126 3.76 1.45 15.33
N VAL A 127 2.99 0.63 16.06
CA VAL A 127 3.51 -0.49 16.86
C VAL A 127 4.19 -1.55 15.99
N LEU A 128 3.84 -1.70 14.71
CA LEU A 128 4.44 -2.71 13.82
C LEU A 128 5.41 -2.16 12.77
N GLY A 129 5.69 -0.85 12.77
CA GLY A 129 6.39 -0.18 11.65
C GLY A 129 7.91 -0.35 11.64
N ASP A 130 8.55 -0.23 12.81
CA ASP A 130 10.01 -0.33 12.94
C ASP A 130 10.44 -0.95 14.28
N PHE A 131 10.33 -2.28 14.39
CA PHE A 131 10.84 -2.98 15.57
C PHE A 131 12.36 -3.01 15.57
N SER A 132 12.99 -2.53 16.64
CA SER A 132 14.41 -2.80 16.92
C SER A 132 14.66 -4.26 17.30
N ILE A 133 13.60 -5.02 17.60
CA ILE A 133 13.64 -6.44 17.95
C ILE A 133 13.77 -7.27 16.67
N GLY A 134 14.89 -7.97 16.54
CA GLY A 134 15.10 -8.96 15.48
C GLY A 134 15.63 -8.43 14.15
N LYS A 135 16.00 -7.14 14.06
CA LYS A 135 16.75 -6.63 12.90
C LYS A 135 18.09 -7.37 12.80
N PRO A 136 18.34 -8.15 11.73
CA PRO A 136 19.67 -8.69 11.51
C PRO A 136 20.66 -7.52 11.35
N GLN A 137 21.80 -7.60 12.04
CA GLN A 137 22.90 -6.66 11.81
C GLN A 137 23.52 -7.00 10.46
N LEU A 138 23.05 -6.30 9.42
CA LEU A 138 23.53 -6.45 8.06
C LEU A 138 24.54 -5.35 7.77
N ASP A 139 25.49 -5.64 6.89
CA ASP A 139 26.37 -4.64 6.31
C ASP A 139 25.55 -3.63 5.48
N GLU A 140 26.04 -2.39 5.36
CA GLU A 140 25.28 -1.30 4.73
C GLU A 140 24.97 -1.60 3.25
N GLU A 141 25.93 -2.21 2.53
CA GLU A 141 25.76 -2.62 1.14
C GLU A 141 24.65 -3.69 0.97
N GLU A 142 24.60 -4.67 1.87
CA GLU A 142 23.58 -5.73 1.84
C GLU A 142 22.19 -5.19 2.24
N LEU A 143 22.15 -4.21 3.15
CA LEU A 143 20.93 -3.53 3.55
C LEU A 143 20.32 -2.76 2.36
N GLU A 144 21.13 -1.97 1.66
CA GLU A 144 20.70 -1.25 0.46
C GLU A 144 20.20 -2.21 -0.63
N ARG A 145 20.93 -3.31 -0.87
CA ARG A 145 20.52 -4.34 -1.82
C ARG A 145 19.14 -4.94 -1.47
N ARG A 146 18.87 -5.22 -0.19
CA ARG A 146 17.57 -5.76 0.25
C ARG A 146 16.45 -4.75 0.14
N LYS A 147 16.70 -3.49 0.47
CA LYS A 147 15.71 -2.42 0.29
C LYS A 147 15.37 -2.23 -1.19
N LEU A 148 16.37 -2.31 -2.09
CA LEU A 148 16.15 -2.32 -3.54
C LEU A 148 15.29 -3.52 -3.98
N CYS A 149 15.61 -4.72 -3.50
CA CYS A 149 14.80 -5.90 -3.78
C CYS A 149 13.37 -5.73 -3.28
N GLU A 150 13.17 -5.26 -2.05
CA GLU A 150 11.84 -5.01 -1.48
C GLU A 150 11.03 -4.07 -2.39
N LEU A 151 11.64 -2.96 -2.80
CA LEU A 151 11.02 -1.99 -3.68
C LEU A 151 10.65 -2.57 -5.05
N GLN A 152 11.56 -3.34 -5.65
CA GLN A 152 11.34 -4.00 -6.95
C GLN A 152 10.19 -5.01 -6.88
N HIS A 153 10.19 -5.87 -5.88
CA HIS A 153 9.09 -6.83 -5.68
C HIS A 153 7.79 -6.10 -5.37
N GLY A 154 7.83 -4.98 -4.65
CA GLY A 154 6.66 -4.12 -4.40
C GLY A 154 6.07 -3.57 -5.69
N ARG A 155 6.89 -2.99 -6.58
CA ARG A 155 6.45 -2.45 -7.89
C ARG A 155 5.80 -3.53 -8.76
N ILE A 156 6.43 -4.70 -8.85
CA ILE A 156 5.89 -5.83 -9.63
C ILE A 156 4.60 -6.35 -8.99
N ALA A 157 4.54 -6.42 -7.66
CA ALA A 157 3.35 -6.85 -6.94
C ALA A 157 2.17 -5.89 -7.13
N MET A 158 2.39 -4.58 -7.25
CA MET A 158 1.32 -3.61 -7.57
C MET A 158 0.69 -3.90 -8.95
N LEU A 159 1.50 -4.25 -9.95
CA LEU A 159 1.00 -4.63 -11.27
C LEU A 159 0.30 -6.00 -11.23
N ALA A 160 0.87 -6.96 -10.50
CA ALA A 160 0.29 -8.29 -10.35
C ALA A 160 -1.05 -8.26 -9.62
N SER A 161 -1.19 -7.48 -8.54
CA SER A 161 -2.44 -7.37 -7.79
C SER A 161 -3.55 -6.71 -8.63
N LEU A 162 -3.22 -5.74 -9.47
CA LEU A 162 -4.17 -5.16 -10.43
C LEU A 162 -4.64 -6.21 -11.45
N GLU A 163 -3.74 -7.02 -11.99
CA GLU A 163 -4.11 -8.02 -12.99
C GLU A 163 -4.93 -9.16 -12.38
N LEU A 164 -4.58 -9.61 -11.17
CA LEU A 164 -5.38 -10.57 -10.41
C LEU A 164 -6.79 -10.04 -10.15
N LEU A 165 -6.91 -8.78 -9.71
CA LEU A 165 -8.20 -8.14 -9.47
C LEU A 165 -9.01 -7.99 -10.77
N ARG A 166 -8.35 -7.62 -11.87
CA ARG A 166 -8.97 -7.48 -13.20
C ARG A 166 -9.52 -8.83 -13.69
N HIS A 167 -8.73 -9.88 -13.64
CA HIS A 167 -9.14 -11.23 -14.05
C HIS A 167 -10.28 -11.76 -13.18
N ASP A 168 -10.18 -11.59 -11.85
CA ASP A 168 -11.22 -12.05 -10.94
C ASP A 168 -12.54 -11.29 -11.16
N SER A 169 -12.48 -9.97 -11.34
CA SER A 169 -13.67 -9.18 -11.66
C SER A 169 -14.32 -9.59 -12.99
N GLN A 170 -13.54 -10.00 -13.98
CA GLN A 170 -14.08 -10.49 -15.26
C GLN A 170 -14.73 -11.86 -15.12
N ASN A 171 -14.07 -12.76 -14.40
CA ASN A 171 -14.60 -14.10 -14.09
C ASN A 171 -15.87 -14.04 -13.24
N PHE A 172 -16.00 -13.03 -12.38
CA PHE A 172 -17.22 -12.79 -11.60
C PHE A 172 -18.42 -12.39 -12.49
N VAL A 173 -18.19 -11.65 -13.58
CA VAL A 173 -19.24 -11.20 -14.51
C VAL A 173 -19.58 -12.24 -15.57
N SER A 174 -18.59 -12.95 -16.09
CA SER A 174 -18.75 -14.02 -17.09
C SER A 174 -17.87 -15.21 -16.72
N PRO A 175 -18.45 -16.27 -16.11
CA PRO A 175 -17.70 -17.48 -15.81
C PRO A 175 -17.10 -18.07 -17.09
N GLY A 176 -15.79 -18.34 -17.10
CA GLY A 176 -15.09 -18.97 -18.22
C GLY A 176 -14.73 -18.04 -19.38
N PHE A 177 -14.70 -16.72 -19.20
CA PHE A 177 -14.28 -15.76 -20.24
C PHE A 177 -12.89 -16.07 -20.83
N ASP A 178 -11.98 -16.56 -20.00
CA ASP A 178 -10.61 -16.94 -20.40
C ASP A 178 -10.43 -18.44 -20.70
N GLY A 179 -11.51 -19.26 -20.61
CA GLY A 179 -11.46 -20.72 -20.82
C GLY A 179 -10.74 -21.52 -19.72
N LEU A 180 -10.40 -20.88 -18.60
CA LEU A 180 -9.81 -21.49 -17.40
C LEU A 180 -10.86 -21.50 -16.28
N ASP A 181 -11.77 -22.47 -16.37
CA ASP A 181 -13.01 -22.54 -15.57
C ASP A 181 -12.82 -22.82 -14.07
N LYS A 182 -11.57 -23.03 -13.63
CA LYS A 182 -11.23 -23.20 -12.22
C LYS A 182 -10.24 -22.12 -11.80
N LEU A 183 -10.81 -21.13 -11.09
CA LEU A 183 -10.18 -20.10 -10.25
C LEU A 183 -9.28 -19.08 -10.97
N ILE A 184 -9.69 -17.81 -10.83
CA ILE A 184 -8.96 -16.54 -10.60
C ILE A 184 -7.57 -16.32 -11.19
N THR A 185 -6.69 -17.32 -11.18
CA THR A 185 -5.40 -17.22 -11.80
C THR A 185 -5.40 -18.12 -13.02
N GLY A 186 -5.34 -17.51 -14.20
CA GLY A 186 -5.00 -18.21 -15.43
C GLY A 186 -3.56 -18.72 -15.42
N LEU A 187 -3.12 -19.38 -14.34
CA LEU A 187 -1.78 -19.95 -14.12
C LEU A 187 -1.86 -21.46 -14.39
N PRO A 188 -1.68 -21.89 -15.66
CA PRO A 188 -1.79 -23.30 -16.05
C PRO A 188 -0.78 -24.23 -15.35
N PHE A 189 0.23 -23.70 -14.65
CA PHE A 189 1.19 -24.50 -13.88
C PHE A 189 0.69 -24.91 -12.48
N LEU A 190 -0.39 -24.32 -11.97
CA LEU A 190 -0.99 -24.71 -10.69
C LEU A 190 -1.93 -25.93 -10.82
N TYR A 191 -2.28 -26.31 -12.05
CA TYR A 191 -3.28 -27.33 -12.37
C TYR A 191 -2.71 -28.58 -13.03
N ASN A 192 -1.38 -28.77 -13.02
CA ASN A 192 -0.72 -30.01 -13.46
C ASN A 192 -0.41 -30.92 -12.27
#